data_AF-A0A967ZS70-F1
#
_entry.id   AF-A0A967ZS70-F1
#
_cell.length_a   1.000
_cell.length_b   1.000
_cell.length_c   1.000
_cell.angle_alpha   90.00
_cell.angle_beta   90.00
_cell.angle_gamma   90.00
#
_symmetry.space_group_name_H-M   'P 1'
#
loop_
_entity.id
_entity.type
_entity.pdbx_description
1 polymer ?
#
loop_
_entity_poly.entity_id
_entity_poly.type
_entity_poly.pdbx_seq_one_letter_code
_entity_poly.pdbx_strand_id
1 'polypeptide(L)'
;QMAEADRLAIEEFGISLLQMMEHAGSNLAGLVNALAPEGTVTVLAGGGNNGGGGLCAARHLINSGRRVDVVLSSNRVGPAPAHHLRTLAAMG
;
A
#
# COMPACT_ATOMS: atom_id res chain seq x y z
N GLN A 1 6.24 9.96 -17.75
CA GLN A 1 7.49 9.24 -17.40
C GLN A 1 7.18 8.04 -16.50
N MET A 2 6.57 8.19 -15.31
CA MET A 2 6.18 7.03 -14.48
C MET A 2 5.18 6.06 -15.14
N ALA A 3 4.16 6.59 -15.84
CA ALA A 3 3.17 5.72 -16.50
C ALA A 3 3.77 4.79 -17.56
N GLU A 4 4.85 5.21 -18.23
CA GLU A 4 5.53 4.37 -19.22
C GLU A 4 6.37 3.29 -18.55
N ALA A 5 7.04 3.62 -17.43
CA ALA A 5 7.75 2.62 -16.63
C ALA A 5 6.79 1.56 -16.07
N ASP A 6 5.62 1.98 -15.58
CA ASP A 6 4.57 1.06 -15.10
C ASP A 6 4.05 0.17 -16.24
N ARG A 7 3.88 0.74 -17.45
CA ARG A 7 3.47 -0.01 -18.63
C ARG A 7 4.50 -1.08 -18.99
N LEU A 8 5.78 -0.71 -19.11
CA LEU A 8 6.87 -1.63 -19.42
C LEU A 8 7.00 -2.73 -18.36
N ALA A 9 6.86 -2.38 -17.08
CA ALA A 9 6.87 -3.35 -15.98
C ALA A 9 5.82 -4.45 -16.17
N ILE A 10 4.59 -4.07 -16.57
CA ILE A 10 3.50 -5.01 -16.82
C ILE A 10 3.68 -5.77 -18.14
N GLU A 11 3.91 -5.05 -19.23
CA GLU A 11 3.85 -5.60 -20.59
C GLU A 11 5.13 -6.34 -21.00
N GLU A 12 6.31 -5.84 -20.61
CA GLU A 12 7.59 -6.42 -21.02
C GLU A 12 8.18 -7.34 -19.95
N PHE A 13 8.03 -6.98 -18.67
CA PHE A 13 8.64 -7.72 -17.56
C PHE A 13 7.67 -8.62 -16.80
N GLY A 14 6.37 -8.60 -17.13
CA GLY A 14 5.35 -9.45 -16.49
C GLY A 14 5.11 -9.14 -15.01
N ILE A 15 5.52 -7.96 -14.54
CA ILE A 15 5.33 -7.52 -13.16
C ILE A 15 3.91 -7.00 -13.02
N SER A 16 3.09 -7.73 -12.27
CA SER A 16 1.70 -7.33 -12.04
C SER A 16 1.60 -6.05 -11.21
N LEU A 17 0.50 -5.32 -11.40
CA LEU A 17 0.18 -4.14 -10.61
C LEU A 17 0.17 -4.42 -9.09
N LEU A 18 -0.30 -5.61 -8.68
CA LEU A 18 -0.29 -6.01 -7.27
C LEU A 18 1.13 -6.19 -6.74
N GLN A 19 2.04 -6.78 -7.52
CA GLN A 19 3.46 -6.90 -7.13
C GLN A 19 4.13 -5.54 -7.01
N MET A 20 3.83 -4.61 -7.92
CA MET A 20 4.34 -3.24 -7.82
C MET A 20 3.83 -2.53 -6.56
N MET A 21 2.53 -2.64 -6.23
CA MET A 21 1.96 -2.09 -5.00
C MET A 21 2.54 -2.75 -3.75
N GLU A 22 2.74 -4.06 -3.77
CA GLU A 22 3.36 -4.81 -2.68
C GLU A 22 4.76 -4.29 -2.36
N HIS A 23 5.57 -4.13 -3.41
CA HIS A 23 6.92 -3.61 -3.30
C HIS A 23 6.94 -2.14 -2.82
N ALA A 24 6.07 -1.29 -3.37
CA ALA A 24 5.95 0.10 -2.94
C ALA A 24 5.53 0.23 -1.47
N GLY A 25 4.52 -0.54 -1.05
CA GLY A 25 4.01 -0.49 0.33
C GLY A 25 5.01 -1.05 1.35
N SER A 26 5.68 -2.16 1.05
CA SER A 26 6.71 -2.74 1.92
C SER A 26 7.87 -1.77 2.14
N ASN A 27 8.36 -1.12 1.07
CA ASN A 27 9.45 -0.15 1.18
C ASN A 27 9.02 1.10 1.95
N LEU A 28 7.78 1.57 1.74
CA LEU A 28 7.24 2.70 2.50
C LEU A 28 7.14 2.38 4.00
N ALA A 29 6.66 1.19 4.37
CA ALA A 29 6.61 0.75 5.75
C ALA A 29 8.01 0.70 6.39
N GLY A 30 9.00 0.17 5.67
CA GLY A 30 10.40 0.15 6.09
C GLY A 30 10.95 1.56 6.34
N LEU A 31 10.68 2.50 5.43
CA LEU A 31 11.10 3.89 5.57
C LEU A 31 10.42 4.57 6.77
N VAL A 32 9.12 4.33 6.98
CA VAL A 32 8.40 4.85 8.15
C VAL A 32 9.02 4.33 9.45
N ASN A 33 9.32 3.03 9.54
CA ASN A 33 9.97 2.46 10.73
C ASN A 33 11.38 3.02 10.96
N ALA A 34 12.11 3.37 9.90
CA ALA A 34 13.43 3.99 10.03
C ALA A 34 13.38 5.46 10.46
N LEU A 35 12.42 6.24 9.92
CA LEU A 35 12.32 7.68 10.18
C LEU A 35 11.51 8.00 11.45
N ALA A 36 10.51 7.18 11.76
CA ALA A 36 9.59 7.33 12.88
C ALA A 36 9.35 5.95 13.51
N PRO A 37 10.31 5.44 14.30
CA PRO A 37 10.23 4.09 14.87
C PRO A 37 9.06 3.91 15.85
N GLU A 38 8.63 5.00 16.48
CA GLU A 38 7.60 5.00 17.52
C GLU A 38 6.36 5.83 17.14
N GLY A 39 5.31 5.74 17.96
CA GLY A 39 4.07 6.49 17.78
C GLY A 39 3.03 5.79 16.90
N THR A 40 1.85 6.40 16.80
CA THR A 40 0.77 5.91 15.91
C THR A 40 0.99 6.42 14.49
N VAL A 41 0.78 5.55 13.50
CA VAL A 41 0.79 5.93 12.08
C VAL A 41 -0.62 6.05 11.56
N THR A 42 -0.97 7.18 10.95
CA THR A 42 -2.24 7.32 10.23
C THR A 42 -2.00 7.24 8.73
N VAL A 43 -2.63 6.26 8.07
CA VAL A 43 -2.57 6.09 6.62
C VAL A 43 -3.84 6.66 5.99
N LEU A 44 -3.67 7.70 5.17
CA LEU A 44 -4.74 8.31 4.40
C LEU A 44 -4.73 7.73 2.98
N ALA A 45 -5.69 6.86 2.67
CA ALA A 45 -5.71 6.11 1.42
C ALA A 45 -6.91 6.51 0.54
N GLY A 46 -6.63 6.83 -0.74
CA GLY A 46 -7.65 7.00 -1.77
C GLY A 46 -8.03 5.69 -2.45
N GLY A 47 -8.99 5.74 -3.36
CA GLY A 47 -9.45 4.56 -4.12
C GLY A 47 -8.55 4.12 -5.27
N GLY A 48 -7.52 4.90 -5.62
CA GLY A 48 -6.60 4.62 -6.73
C GLY A 48 -5.32 3.89 -6.31
N ASN A 49 -4.39 3.71 -7.26
CA ASN A 49 -3.20 2.89 -7.07
C ASN A 49 -2.33 3.31 -5.89
N ASN A 50 -2.16 4.62 -5.67
CA ASN A 50 -1.42 5.14 -4.51
C ASN A 50 -2.04 4.71 -3.17
N GLY A 51 -3.39 4.68 -3.11
CA GLY A 51 -4.09 4.18 -1.93
C GLY A 51 -3.84 2.69 -1.70
N GLY A 52 -3.73 1.90 -2.76
CA GLY A 52 -3.33 0.48 -2.68
C GLY A 52 -1.95 0.30 -2.05
N GLY A 53 -0.97 1.10 -2.48
CA GLY A 53 0.36 1.11 -1.86
C GLY A 53 0.33 1.53 -0.39
N GLY A 54 -0.48 2.53 -0.03
CA GLY A 54 -0.69 2.94 1.36
C GLY A 54 -1.33 1.84 2.22
N LEU A 55 -2.36 1.17 1.72
CA LEU A 55 -3.01 0.04 2.40
C LEU A 55 -2.05 -1.14 2.58
N CYS A 56 -1.20 -1.41 1.59
CA CYS A 56 -0.11 -2.36 1.71
C CYS A 56 0.88 -1.96 2.82
N ALA A 57 1.32 -0.70 2.83
CA ALA A 57 2.20 -0.18 3.88
C ALA A 57 1.57 -0.30 5.27
N ALA A 58 0.28 0.01 5.42
CA ALA A 58 -0.46 -0.15 6.67
C ALA A 58 -0.36 -1.58 7.19
N ARG A 59 -0.58 -2.58 6.33
CA ARG A 59 -0.44 -3.99 6.69
C ARG A 59 0.97 -4.33 7.16
N HIS A 60 2.00 -3.90 6.44
CA HIS A 60 3.39 -4.16 6.84
C HIS A 60 3.75 -3.51 8.18
N LEU A 61 3.27 -2.28 8.42
CA LEU A 61 3.47 -1.59 9.69
C LEU A 61 2.78 -2.34 10.86
N ILE A 62 1.53 -2.79 10.67
CA ILE A 62 0.82 -3.62 11.66
C ILE A 62 1.58 -4.91 11.93
N ASN A 63 2.05 -5.59 10.89
CA ASN A 63 2.86 -6.80 11.03
C ASN A 63 4.17 -6.57 11.80
N SER A 64 4.73 -5.35 11.74
CA SER A 64 5.89 -4.94 12.54
C SER A 64 5.53 -4.49 13.96
N GLY A 65 4.28 -4.63 14.40
CA GLY A 65 3.82 -4.27 15.74
C GLY A 65 3.47 -2.79 15.93
N ARG A 66 3.36 -2.02 14.85
CA ARG A 66 3.01 -0.58 14.92
C ARG A 66 1.51 -0.43 15.13
N ARG A 67 1.09 0.60 15.88
CA ARG A 67 -0.31 1.03 15.94
C ARG A 67 -0.63 1.85 14.69
N VAL A 68 -1.57 1.38 13.87
CA VAL A 68 -1.93 2.01 12.61
C VAL A 68 -3.41 2.30 12.53
N ASP A 69 -3.77 3.53 12.19
CA ASP A 69 -5.13 3.95 11.87
C ASP A 69 -5.24 4.18 10.36
N VAL A 70 -6.27 3.65 9.71
CA VAL A 70 -6.48 3.80 8.25
C VAL A 70 -7.75 4.59 7.97
N VAL A 71 -7.63 5.64 7.16
CA VAL A 71 -8.76 6.47 6.72
C VAL A 71 -8.87 6.39 5.20
N LEU A 72 -10.03 5.96 4.72
CA LEU A 72 -10.34 5.96 3.30
C LEU A 72 -10.98 7.30 2.91
N SER A 73 -10.45 7.95 1.88
CA SER A 73 -11.05 9.19 1.35
C SER A 73 -12.26 8.96 0.45
N SER A 74 -12.56 7.70 0.11
CA SER A 74 -13.70 7.31 -0.72
C SER A 74 -14.10 5.85 -0.47
N ASN A 75 -15.40 5.58 -0.55
CA ASN A 75 -15.94 4.21 -0.53
C ASN A 75 -15.78 3.49 -1.89
N ARG A 76 -15.38 4.20 -2.94
CA ARG A 76 -15.07 3.61 -4.25
C ARG A 76 -13.59 3.28 -4.31
N VAL A 77 -13.28 2.01 -4.19
CA VAL A 77 -11.91 1.49 -4.21
C VAL A 77 -11.72 0.64 -5.46
N GLY A 78 -10.71 0.97 -6.26
CA GLY A 78 -10.39 0.22 -7.48
C GLY A 78 -9.98 -1.23 -7.17
N PRO A 79 -9.97 -2.14 -8.17
CA PRO A 79 -9.76 -3.57 -7.93
C PRO A 79 -8.45 -3.92 -7.21
N ALA A 80 -7.33 -3.30 -7.61
CA ALA A 80 -6.03 -3.55 -7.01
C ALA A 80 -5.92 -2.99 -5.56
N PRO A 81 -6.28 -1.72 -5.28
CA PRO A 81 -6.38 -1.26 -3.89
C PRO A 81 -7.38 -2.06 -3.03
N ALA A 82 -8.48 -2.52 -3.63
CA ALA A 82 -9.47 -3.34 -2.93
C ALA A 82 -8.92 -4.72 -2.52
N HIS A 83 -7.96 -5.27 -3.27
CA HIS A 83 -7.24 -6.47 -2.87
C HIS A 83 -6.48 -6.22 -1.56
N HIS A 84 -5.69 -5.16 -1.49
CA HIS A 84 -4.94 -4.81 -0.27
C HIS A 84 -5.87 -4.43 0.89
N LEU A 85 -6.98 -3.73 0.63
CA LEU A 85 -7.98 -3.40 1.65
C LEU A 85 -8.61 -4.66 2.26
N ARG A 86 -8.97 -5.65 1.44
CA ARG A 86 -9.52 -6.93 1.93
C ARG A 86 -8.52 -7.69 2.79
N THR A 87 -7.27 -7.77 2.34
CA THR A 87 -6.22 -8.44 3.11
C THR A 87 -6.00 -7.73 4.45
N LEU A 88 -5.94 -6.39 4.46
CA LEU A 88 -5.80 -5.61 5.68
C LEU A 88 -6.97 -5.85 6.64
N ALA A 89 -8.21 -5.81 6.16
CA ALA A 89 -9.39 -6.05 6.98
C ALA A 89 -9.46 -7.48 7.55
N ALA A 90 -8.82 -8.46 6.91
CA ALA A 90 -8.77 -9.84 7.37
C ALA A 90 -7.75 -10.08 8.49
N MET A 91 -6.89 -9.11 8.81
CA MET A 91 -5.86 -9.24 9.86
C MET A 91 -6.37 -8.98 11.27
N GLY A 92 -7.61 -8.50 11.42
CA GLY A 92 -8.16 -7.99 12.69
C GLY A 92 -7.80 -6.54 12.95
#